data_AF-A0A5C5BAP7-F1
#
_entry.id   AF-A0A5C5BAP7-F1
#
_cell.length_a   1.000
_cell.length_b   1.000
_cell.length_c   1.000
_cell.angle_alpha   90.00
_cell.angle_beta   90.00
_cell.angle_gamma   90.00
#
_symmetry.space_group_name_H-M   'P 1'
#
loop_
_entity.id
_entity.type
_entity.pdbx_description
1 polymer ?
#
loop_
_entity_poly.entity_id
_entity_poly.type
_entity_poly.pdbx_seq_one_letter_code
_entity_poly.pdbx_strand_id
1 'polypeptide(L)'
;MTRPVDPARTPGTSAPSRGGASRSADATGDAHSPRPTPWWRRALAALVVAAPLVLLLTWGEVLLDRLPPLTPTHFGASGAADAWSDSGRYWLTITLVVAALAVVGVAVLPLRQAFARVWTLVALAWAAAFVAGLWFASALVTLAASAPGEESLSWQAFAVVLLACGWGALAWGAHGPARRTPTSSGAVAPAPLAAGERLAASATTSAPMFWWLTAATAALAVVAVLVSTAGGASPATAALVGGVLVVAAVAGAWLARITATVDARGLRVTSWLGIPVKRIPLSDVAAVRSEDLEPTQWGGWGFRWLPGRTAYVARRGPALVVVRRDGREFAVTLDDPEPLASVLAALAAADGREQPTRAR
;
A
#
# COMPACT_ATOMS: atom_id res chain seq x y z
N MET A 1 1.39 53.24 65.84
CA MET A 1 2.70 52.57 65.57
C MET A 1 3.46 52.50 66.88
N THR A 2 3.33 51.37 67.57
CA THR A 2 3.87 51.10 68.90
C THR A 2 5.21 50.38 68.80
N ARG A 3 6.17 50.91 69.57
CA ARG A 3 7.44 50.36 70.08
C ARG A 3 7.23 49.00 70.82
N PRO A 4 8.28 48.30 71.34
CA PRO A 4 9.43 47.64 70.70
C PRO A 4 9.76 46.27 71.40
N VAL A 5 10.99 45.76 71.22
CA VAL A 5 11.76 44.81 72.08
C VAL A 5 11.90 43.33 71.61
N ASP A 6 13.18 42.96 71.59
CA ASP A 6 13.97 41.72 71.35
C ASP A 6 13.71 40.61 72.42
N PRO A 7 14.52 39.53 72.62
CA PRO A 7 15.18 38.52 71.77
C PRO A 7 14.82 37.05 72.22
N ALA A 8 15.47 36.04 71.62
CA ALA A 8 16.04 34.83 72.29
C ALA A 8 15.56 33.39 71.92
N ARG A 9 16.55 32.48 71.98
CA ARG A 9 16.55 31.02 72.28
C ARG A 9 16.31 29.97 71.17
N THR A 10 17.41 29.31 70.80
CA THR A 10 17.54 27.84 70.52
C THR A 10 17.17 27.01 71.78
N PRO A 11 17.04 25.64 71.81
CA PRO A 11 17.40 24.57 70.84
C PRO A 11 16.33 23.43 70.72
N GLY A 12 16.59 22.32 70.01
CA GLY A 12 15.83 21.07 70.25
C GLY A 12 15.83 20.01 69.15
N THR A 13 16.59 18.94 69.38
CA THR A 13 16.68 17.71 68.59
C THR A 13 15.56 16.73 68.98
N SER A 14 14.83 16.14 68.00
CA SER A 14 14.11 14.85 68.20
C SER A 14 13.66 14.24 66.87
N ALA A 15 14.30 13.13 66.47
CA ALA A 15 13.66 12.05 65.69
C ALA A 15 12.92 11.11 66.66
N PRO A 16 12.19 10.02 66.27
CA PRO A 16 11.78 9.51 64.94
C PRO A 16 10.27 9.11 64.87
N SER A 17 9.70 8.86 63.67
CA SER A 17 8.61 7.86 63.56
C SER A 17 8.46 7.29 62.15
N ARG A 18 8.59 5.97 62.08
CA ARG A 18 8.32 5.11 60.93
C ARG A 18 6.86 5.23 60.48
N GLY A 19 6.65 5.59 59.22
CA GLY A 19 5.40 5.37 58.49
C GLY A 19 5.75 4.66 57.18
N GLY A 20 5.46 3.36 57.13
CA GLY A 20 5.65 2.57 55.93
C GLY A 20 4.73 3.05 54.81
N ALA A 21 5.30 3.37 53.67
CA ALA A 21 4.60 3.42 52.40
C ALA A 21 5.42 2.62 51.39
N SER A 22 4.87 1.47 51.06
CA SER A 22 5.27 0.59 49.96
C SER A 22 5.63 1.39 48.72
N ARG A 23 6.90 1.33 48.30
CA ARG A 23 7.28 1.62 46.90
C ARG A 23 6.65 0.54 46.03
N SER A 24 5.47 0.80 45.50
CA SER A 24 5.06 0.22 44.23
C SER A 24 6.05 0.70 43.19
N ALA A 25 6.90 -0.23 42.73
CA ALA A 25 7.73 -0.03 41.56
C ALA A 25 6.80 0.30 40.39
N ASP A 26 6.78 1.58 39.99
CA ASP A 26 6.37 2.00 38.68
C ASP A 26 7.32 1.32 37.68
N ALA A 27 6.94 0.13 37.24
CA ALA A 27 7.38 -0.44 35.99
C ALA A 27 6.68 0.34 34.87
N THR A 28 7.02 1.62 34.72
CA THR A 28 6.79 2.36 33.48
C THR A 28 7.75 1.75 32.46
N GLY A 29 7.28 0.70 31.79
CA GLY A 29 7.98 0.10 30.67
C GLY A 29 8.37 1.19 29.68
N ASP A 30 9.66 1.24 29.37
CA ASP A 30 10.26 2.12 28.38
C ASP A 30 9.36 2.18 27.14
N ALA A 31 8.69 3.32 26.97
CA ALA A 31 8.07 3.68 25.72
C ALA A 31 9.18 3.71 24.68
N HIS A 32 9.35 2.59 23.97
CA HIS A 32 10.33 2.41 22.93
C HIS A 32 10.05 3.46 21.85
N SER A 33 10.77 4.57 21.93
CA SER A 33 10.81 5.57 20.87
C SER A 33 11.23 4.83 19.60
N PRO A 34 10.44 4.89 18.52
CA PRO A 34 10.71 4.10 17.33
C PRO A 34 12.09 4.48 16.80
N ARG A 35 13.04 3.54 16.87
CA ARG A 35 14.41 3.75 16.40
C ARG A 35 14.36 4.19 14.92
N PRO A 36 15.05 5.27 14.54
CA PRO A 36 15.06 5.73 13.16
C PRO A 36 15.57 4.61 12.24
N THR A 37 15.03 4.55 11.02
CA THR A 37 15.51 3.61 10.00
C THR A 37 17.02 3.78 9.82
N PRO A 38 17.83 2.72 9.99
CA PRO A 38 19.27 2.84 9.91
C PRO A 38 19.70 3.24 8.50
N TRP A 39 20.77 4.03 8.41
CA TRP A 39 21.25 4.64 7.15
C TRP A 39 21.57 3.59 6.06
N TRP A 40 22.06 2.42 6.44
CA TRP A 40 22.37 1.32 5.51
C TRP A 40 21.14 0.80 4.75
N ARG A 41 19.94 0.84 5.35
CA ARG A 41 18.69 0.44 4.65
C ARG A 41 18.30 1.44 3.58
N ARG A 42 18.59 2.72 3.79
CA ARG A 42 18.34 3.77 2.79
C ARG A 42 19.36 3.67 1.64
N ALA A 43 20.62 3.40 1.97
CA ALA A 43 21.67 3.13 0.99
C ALA A 43 21.33 1.89 0.15
N LEU A 44 20.88 0.80 0.78
CA LEU A 44 20.46 -0.42 0.09
C LEU A 44 19.25 -0.17 -0.84
N ALA A 45 18.26 0.60 -0.40
CA ALA A 45 17.12 0.95 -1.26
C ALA A 45 17.51 1.81 -2.46
N ALA A 46 18.38 2.80 -2.26
CA ALA A 46 18.94 3.60 -3.34
C ALA A 46 19.72 2.73 -4.35
N LEU A 47 20.51 1.78 -3.84
CA LEU A 47 21.24 0.82 -4.67
C LEU A 47 20.30 -0.06 -5.49
N VAL A 48 19.22 -0.59 -4.90
CA VAL A 48 18.24 -1.43 -5.61
C VAL A 48 17.52 -0.67 -6.72
N VAL A 49 17.20 0.60 -6.50
CA VAL A 49 16.59 1.47 -7.53
C VAL A 49 17.59 1.84 -8.64
N ALA A 50 18.86 2.08 -8.29
CA ALA A 50 19.90 2.45 -9.24
C ALA A 50 20.48 1.25 -10.01
N ALA A 51 20.34 0.02 -9.50
CA ALA A 51 20.96 -1.17 -10.07
C ALA A 51 20.61 -1.41 -11.56
N PRO A 52 19.36 -1.27 -12.03
CA PRO A 52 19.05 -1.39 -13.46
C PRO A 52 19.79 -0.37 -14.33
N LEU A 53 19.97 0.87 -13.83
CA LEU A 53 20.73 1.90 -14.52
C LEU A 53 22.21 1.52 -14.61
N VAL A 54 22.80 1.06 -13.50
CA VAL A 54 24.20 0.62 -13.46
C VAL A 54 24.42 -0.53 -14.43
N LEU A 55 23.49 -1.49 -14.50
CA LEU A 55 23.57 -2.61 -15.46
C LEU A 55 23.52 -2.11 -16.91
N LEU A 56 22.65 -1.16 -17.25
CA LEU A 56 22.59 -0.59 -18.60
C LEU A 56 23.88 0.15 -18.97
N LEU A 57 24.44 0.94 -18.04
CA LEU A 57 25.67 1.71 -18.26
C LEU A 57 26.93 0.86 -18.32
N THR A 58 26.93 -0.32 -17.70
CA THR A 58 28.13 -1.18 -17.66
C THR A 58 28.01 -2.34 -18.64
N TRP A 59 27.00 -3.19 -18.47
CA TRP A 59 26.81 -4.36 -19.30
C TRP A 59 26.05 -4.05 -20.60
N GLY A 60 25.15 -3.07 -20.58
CA GLY A 60 24.43 -2.65 -21.78
C GLY A 60 25.37 -2.07 -22.84
N GLU A 61 26.34 -1.26 -22.45
CA GLU A 61 27.39 -0.74 -23.37
C GLU A 61 28.20 -1.88 -24.00
N VAL A 62 28.66 -2.85 -23.18
CA VAL A 62 29.41 -4.03 -23.67
C VAL A 62 28.60 -4.89 -24.65
N LEU A 63 27.29 -5.02 -24.42
CA LEU A 63 26.40 -5.75 -25.32
C LEU A 63 26.13 -4.95 -26.59
N LEU A 64 25.97 -3.63 -26.48
CA LEU A 64 25.67 -2.75 -27.61
C LEU A 64 26.76 -2.85 -28.70
N ASP A 65 28.03 -2.95 -28.31
CA ASP A 65 29.16 -3.14 -29.23
C ASP A 65 29.08 -4.46 -30.05
N ARG A 66 28.30 -5.43 -29.57
CA ARG A 66 28.12 -6.73 -30.22
C ARG A 66 26.80 -6.82 -31.00
N LEU A 67 25.91 -5.85 -30.83
CA LEU A 67 24.62 -5.87 -31.49
C LEU A 67 24.77 -5.40 -32.96
N PRO A 68 23.97 -5.96 -33.88
CA PRO A 68 23.81 -5.38 -35.20
C PRO A 68 23.22 -3.97 -35.12
N PRO A 69 23.23 -3.18 -36.21
CA PRO A 69 22.68 -1.82 -36.21
C PRO A 69 21.20 -1.72 -35.86
N LEU A 70 20.44 -2.80 -36.08
CA LEU A 70 19.01 -2.88 -35.82
C LEU A 70 18.72 -3.99 -34.82
N THR A 71 17.91 -3.69 -33.81
CA THR A 71 17.49 -4.63 -32.76
C THR A 71 15.96 -4.66 -32.69
N PRO A 72 15.32 -5.84 -32.52
CA PRO A 72 13.87 -5.96 -32.45
C PRO A 72 13.30 -5.24 -31.24
N THR A 73 12.27 -4.43 -31.46
CA THR A 73 11.55 -3.68 -30.41
C THR A 73 10.11 -4.14 -30.25
N HIS A 74 9.61 -4.96 -31.18
CA HIS A 74 8.31 -5.60 -31.12
C HIS A 74 8.40 -7.05 -31.59
N PHE A 75 7.57 -7.88 -30.98
CA PHE A 75 7.42 -9.30 -31.31
C PHE A 75 5.94 -9.60 -31.50
N GLY A 76 5.61 -10.29 -32.59
CA GLY A 76 4.26 -10.72 -32.89
C GLY A 76 3.78 -11.83 -31.95
N ALA A 77 2.51 -12.22 -32.09
CA ALA A 77 1.90 -13.25 -31.23
C ALA A 77 2.57 -14.64 -31.34
N SER A 78 3.24 -14.93 -32.46
CA SER A 78 4.05 -16.15 -32.65
C SER A 78 5.38 -16.11 -31.89
N GLY A 79 5.75 -14.96 -31.31
CA GLY A 79 7.05 -14.72 -30.71
C GLY A 79 8.13 -14.30 -31.69
N ALA A 80 7.87 -14.27 -33.00
CA ALA A 80 8.80 -13.76 -34.00
C ALA A 80 8.89 -12.23 -33.95
N ALA A 81 10.08 -11.67 -34.15
CA ALA A 81 10.26 -10.23 -34.30
C ALA A 81 9.56 -9.73 -35.57
N ASP A 82 8.91 -8.57 -35.46
CA ASP A 82 8.19 -7.93 -36.58
C ASP A 82 8.39 -6.41 -36.64
N ALA A 83 9.10 -5.80 -35.67
CA ALA A 83 9.57 -4.43 -35.76
C ALA A 83 10.96 -4.26 -35.13
N TRP A 84 11.80 -3.42 -35.74
CA TRP A 84 13.17 -3.16 -35.32
C TRP A 84 13.43 -1.66 -35.16
N SER A 85 14.43 -1.32 -34.36
CA SER A 85 14.91 0.04 -34.17
C SER A 85 16.42 0.09 -34.14
N ASP A 86 16.99 1.26 -34.41
CA ASP A 86 18.44 1.49 -34.27
C ASP A 86 18.91 1.12 -32.85
N SER A 87 19.88 0.22 -32.76
CA SER A 87 20.31 -0.38 -31.50
C SER A 87 20.85 0.67 -30.52
N GLY A 88 21.62 1.64 -31.01
CA GLY A 88 22.20 2.72 -30.22
C GLY A 88 21.13 3.66 -29.68
N ARG A 89 20.20 4.11 -30.53
CA ARG A 89 19.07 4.96 -30.12
C ARG A 89 18.14 4.23 -29.17
N TYR A 90 17.89 2.94 -29.39
CA TYR A 90 17.04 2.14 -28.51
C TYR A 90 17.67 2.01 -27.12
N TRP A 91 18.96 1.63 -27.04
CA TRP A 91 19.70 1.57 -25.77
C TRP A 91 19.74 2.92 -25.05
N LEU A 92 20.05 4.00 -25.78
CA LEU A 92 20.09 5.35 -25.20
C LEU A 92 18.74 5.76 -24.63
N THR A 93 17.65 5.52 -25.38
CA THR A 93 16.29 5.85 -24.94
C THR A 93 15.92 5.11 -23.67
N ILE A 94 16.16 3.80 -23.62
CA ILE A 94 15.91 2.98 -22.43
C ILE A 94 16.75 3.44 -21.25
N THR A 95 18.03 3.74 -21.48
CA THR A 95 18.94 4.25 -20.45
C THR A 95 18.48 5.58 -19.88
N LEU A 96 18.02 6.52 -20.71
CA LEU A 96 17.48 7.81 -20.27
C LEU A 96 16.18 7.65 -19.47
N VAL A 97 15.27 6.77 -19.89
CA VAL A 97 14.04 6.46 -19.14
C VAL A 97 14.38 5.87 -17.77
N VAL A 98 15.28 4.89 -17.72
CA VAL A 98 15.72 4.26 -16.46
C VAL A 98 16.47 5.25 -15.57
N ALA A 99 17.30 6.14 -16.15
CA ALA A 99 17.97 7.22 -15.42
C ALA A 99 16.96 8.19 -14.80
N ALA A 100 15.93 8.59 -15.53
CA ALA A 100 14.87 9.45 -15.01
C ALA A 100 14.14 8.79 -13.83
N LEU A 101 13.79 7.51 -13.94
CA LEU A 101 13.17 6.75 -12.84
C LEU A 101 14.08 6.66 -11.61
N ALA A 102 15.39 6.46 -11.82
CA ALA A 102 16.38 6.43 -10.74
C ALA A 102 16.52 7.79 -10.04
N VAL A 103 16.55 8.89 -10.80
CA VAL A 103 16.57 10.26 -10.26
C VAL A 103 15.35 10.53 -9.40
N VAL A 104 14.14 10.16 -9.87
CA VAL A 104 12.91 10.28 -9.08
C VAL A 104 13.00 9.45 -7.81
N GLY A 105 13.56 8.24 -7.87
CA GLY A 105 13.78 7.39 -6.71
C GLY A 105 14.69 8.04 -5.67
N VAL A 106 15.82 8.60 -6.10
CA VAL A 106 16.74 9.34 -5.21
C VAL A 106 16.05 10.57 -4.60
N ALA A 107 15.28 11.32 -5.39
CA ALA A 107 14.54 12.50 -4.93
C ALA A 107 13.47 12.18 -3.88
N VAL A 108 13.00 10.92 -3.83
CA VAL A 108 11.98 10.43 -2.88
C VAL A 108 12.61 9.96 -1.54
N LEU A 109 13.92 9.70 -1.49
CA LEU A 109 14.63 9.30 -0.26
C LEU A 109 14.46 10.27 0.93
N PRO A 110 14.53 11.61 0.78
CA PRO A 110 14.36 12.55 1.89
C PRO A 110 12.92 12.65 2.42
N LEU A 111 11.91 12.09 1.74
CA LEU A 111 10.52 12.17 2.18
C LEU A 111 10.35 11.53 3.57
N ARG A 112 9.75 12.28 4.50
CA ARG A 112 9.54 11.84 5.90
C ARG A 112 8.48 10.73 6.01
N GLN A 113 7.64 10.59 4.99
CA GLN A 113 6.58 9.58 4.91
C GLN A 113 7.16 8.21 4.56
N ALA A 114 7.60 7.46 5.57
CA ALA A 114 8.33 6.20 5.39
C ALA A 114 7.57 5.19 4.50
N PHE A 115 6.25 5.08 4.64
CA PHE A 115 5.45 4.16 3.85
C PHE A 115 5.35 4.55 2.37
N ALA A 116 4.97 5.80 2.08
CA ALA A 116 4.85 6.30 0.70
C ALA A 116 6.20 6.20 -0.01
N ARG A 117 7.28 6.61 0.67
CA ARG A 117 8.65 6.45 0.19
C ARG A 117 8.97 4.99 -0.17
N VAL A 118 8.69 4.03 0.72
CA VAL A 118 8.98 2.60 0.48
C VAL A 118 8.27 2.09 -0.77
N TRP A 119 6.97 2.35 -0.90
CA TRP A 119 6.20 1.83 -2.03
C TRP A 119 6.48 2.56 -3.34
N THR A 120 6.76 3.86 -3.28
CA THR A 120 7.26 4.60 -4.44
C THR A 120 8.61 4.05 -4.89
N LEU A 121 9.54 3.76 -3.97
CA LEU A 121 10.83 3.15 -4.31
C LEU A 121 10.66 1.73 -4.86
N VAL A 122 9.74 0.92 -4.31
CA VAL A 122 9.40 -0.41 -4.85
C VAL A 122 8.86 -0.30 -6.28
N ALA A 123 7.92 0.61 -6.52
CA ALA A 123 7.33 0.82 -7.84
C ALA A 123 8.35 1.33 -8.85
N LEU A 124 9.21 2.28 -8.46
CA LEU A 124 10.27 2.80 -9.31
C LEU A 124 11.35 1.76 -9.59
N ALA A 125 11.75 0.96 -8.59
CA ALA A 125 12.71 -0.13 -8.77
C ALA A 125 12.16 -1.20 -9.73
N TRP A 126 10.88 -1.57 -9.57
CA TRP A 126 10.20 -2.49 -10.50
C TRP A 126 10.15 -1.92 -11.92
N ALA A 127 9.70 -0.67 -12.08
CA ALA A 127 9.57 -0.05 -13.40
C ALA A 127 10.93 0.08 -14.09
N ALA A 128 11.96 0.53 -13.36
CA ALA A 128 13.32 0.64 -13.88
C ALA A 128 13.87 -0.74 -14.32
N ALA A 129 13.70 -1.77 -13.49
CA ALA A 129 14.16 -3.12 -13.81
C ALA A 129 13.39 -3.72 -14.98
N PHE A 130 12.06 -3.54 -15.03
CA PHE A 130 11.23 -4.05 -16.12
C PHE A 130 11.62 -3.42 -17.47
N VAL A 131 11.73 -2.10 -17.53
CA VAL A 131 12.12 -1.39 -18.76
C VAL A 131 13.54 -1.75 -19.21
N ALA A 132 14.50 -1.83 -18.28
CA ALA A 132 15.85 -2.32 -18.58
C ALA A 132 15.83 -3.79 -19.05
N GLY A 133 15.02 -4.63 -18.40
CA GLY A 133 14.86 -6.05 -18.71
C GLY A 133 14.30 -6.30 -20.11
N LEU A 134 13.38 -5.46 -20.60
CA LEU A 134 12.90 -5.52 -21.98
C LEU A 134 14.05 -5.32 -22.98
N TRP A 135 14.93 -4.35 -22.73
CA TRP A 135 16.10 -4.13 -23.57
C TRP A 135 17.09 -5.29 -23.51
N PHE A 136 17.41 -5.80 -22.30
CA PHE A 136 18.30 -6.97 -22.16
C PHE A 136 17.74 -8.23 -22.81
N ALA A 137 16.43 -8.45 -22.70
CA ALA A 137 15.75 -9.57 -23.35
C ALA A 137 15.83 -9.45 -24.87
N SER A 138 15.59 -8.26 -25.41
CA SER A 138 15.74 -7.96 -26.83
C SER A 138 17.18 -8.19 -27.31
N ALA A 139 18.17 -7.60 -26.64
CA ALA A 139 19.59 -7.80 -26.94
C ALA A 139 20.01 -9.27 -26.88
N LEU A 140 19.50 -10.03 -25.90
CA LEU A 140 19.77 -11.46 -25.76
C LEU A 140 19.23 -12.27 -26.94
N VAL A 141 18.01 -12.00 -27.38
CA VAL A 141 17.43 -12.67 -28.55
C VAL A 141 18.23 -12.35 -29.80
N THR A 142 18.63 -11.09 -29.99
CA THR A 142 19.44 -10.68 -31.15
C THR A 142 20.79 -11.38 -31.19
N LEU A 143 21.48 -11.47 -30.06
CA LEU A 143 22.77 -12.17 -29.98
C LEU A 143 22.65 -13.69 -30.11
N ALA A 144 21.47 -14.24 -29.81
CA ALA A 144 21.19 -15.67 -29.94
C ALA A 144 20.68 -16.06 -31.34
N ALA A 145 20.29 -15.10 -32.18
CA ALA A 145 19.79 -15.36 -33.52
C ALA A 145 20.92 -15.82 -34.45
N SER A 146 20.62 -16.80 -35.32
CA SER A 146 21.61 -17.34 -36.27
C SER A 146 21.82 -16.43 -37.48
N ALA A 147 20.80 -15.64 -37.83
CA ALA A 147 20.82 -14.66 -38.91
C ALA A 147 19.94 -13.45 -38.57
N PRO A 148 20.21 -12.26 -39.17
CA PRO A 148 19.35 -11.09 -39.01
C PRO A 148 17.92 -11.37 -39.49
N GLY A 149 16.91 -11.00 -38.69
CA GLY A 149 15.50 -11.22 -39.01
C GLY A 149 14.93 -12.56 -38.54
N GLU A 150 15.75 -13.45 -37.99
CA GLU A 150 15.31 -14.72 -37.37
C GLU A 150 15.15 -14.62 -35.85
N GLU A 151 15.09 -13.40 -35.30
CA GLU A 151 14.92 -13.18 -33.88
C GLU A 151 13.54 -13.68 -33.40
N SER A 152 13.54 -14.51 -32.36
CA SER A 152 12.31 -15.01 -31.73
C SER A 152 12.42 -15.05 -30.21
N LEU A 153 11.31 -14.79 -29.53
CA LEU A 153 11.23 -14.82 -28.08
C LEU A 153 11.64 -16.20 -27.55
N SER A 154 12.75 -16.21 -26.83
CA SER A 154 13.30 -17.40 -26.20
C SER A 154 12.88 -17.51 -24.73
N TRP A 155 12.98 -18.70 -24.15
CA TRP A 155 12.68 -18.89 -22.72
C TRP A 155 13.64 -18.08 -21.83
N GLN A 156 14.88 -17.85 -22.29
CA GLN A 156 15.85 -17.02 -21.59
C GLN A 156 15.40 -15.55 -21.56
N ALA A 157 14.90 -15.03 -22.69
CA ALA A 157 14.34 -13.69 -22.77
C ALA A 157 13.12 -13.54 -21.83
N PHE A 158 12.25 -14.55 -21.80
CA PHE A 158 11.15 -14.60 -20.85
C PHE A 158 11.63 -14.63 -19.39
N ALA A 159 12.67 -15.41 -19.09
CA ALA A 159 13.25 -15.47 -17.75
C ALA A 159 13.84 -14.12 -17.30
N VAL A 160 14.50 -13.37 -18.20
CA VAL A 160 15.00 -12.01 -17.92
C VAL A 160 13.86 -11.08 -17.52
N VAL A 161 12.77 -11.06 -18.31
CA VAL A 161 11.59 -10.23 -18.01
C VAL A 161 10.92 -10.65 -16.71
N LEU A 162 10.81 -11.97 -16.46
CA LEU A 162 10.22 -12.49 -15.22
C LEU A 162 11.05 -12.10 -13.98
N LEU A 163 12.37 -12.19 -14.06
CA LEU A 163 13.28 -11.74 -13.00
C LEU A 163 13.16 -10.23 -12.76
N ALA A 164 13.04 -9.45 -13.83
CA ALA A 164 12.81 -8.01 -13.75
C ALA A 164 11.46 -7.67 -13.10
N CYS A 165 10.41 -8.43 -13.38
CA CYS A 165 9.11 -8.31 -12.70
C CYS A 165 9.20 -8.60 -11.19
N GLY A 166 10.11 -9.47 -10.77
CA GLY A 166 10.36 -9.77 -9.36
C GLY A 166 11.18 -8.71 -8.60
N TRP A 167 11.79 -7.75 -9.30
CA TRP A 167 12.77 -6.82 -8.73
C TRP A 167 12.20 -5.93 -7.61
N GLY A 168 10.92 -5.55 -7.72
CA GLY A 168 10.22 -4.79 -6.67
C GLY A 168 10.16 -5.52 -5.32
N ALA A 169 10.18 -6.86 -5.31
CA ALA A 169 10.20 -7.66 -4.08
C ALA A 169 11.52 -7.50 -3.30
N LEU A 170 12.65 -7.32 -4.00
CA LEU A 170 13.94 -7.04 -3.36
C LEU A 170 13.94 -5.66 -2.67
N ALA A 171 13.35 -4.66 -3.32
CA ALA A 171 13.15 -3.34 -2.72
C ALA A 171 12.25 -3.41 -1.48
N TRP A 172 11.20 -4.24 -1.51
CA TRP A 172 10.33 -4.46 -0.34
C TRP A 172 11.08 -5.14 0.82
N GLY A 173 11.87 -6.18 0.53
CA GLY A 173 12.69 -6.88 1.51
C GLY A 173 13.74 -5.97 2.19
N ALA A 174 14.35 -5.06 1.43
CA ALA A 174 15.30 -4.07 1.94
C ALA A 174 14.66 -3.09 2.95
N HIS A 175 13.39 -2.74 2.73
CA HIS A 175 12.67 -1.76 3.54
C HIS A 175 12.00 -2.35 4.79
N GLY A 176 11.46 -3.57 4.70
CA GLY A 176 10.75 -4.23 5.78
C GLY A 176 9.34 -3.66 6.07
N PRO A 177 8.53 -4.35 6.88
CA PRO A 177 7.16 -3.93 7.17
C PRO A 177 7.13 -2.63 7.97
N ALA A 178 6.26 -1.70 7.59
CA ALA A 178 6.00 -0.49 8.37
C ALA A 178 5.46 -0.87 9.75
N ARG A 179 6.18 -0.48 10.81
CA ARG A 179 5.74 -0.68 12.20
C ARG A 179 4.65 0.32 12.52
N ARG A 180 3.58 -0.18 13.16
CA ARG A 180 2.48 0.64 13.63
C ARG A 180 2.80 1.16 15.01
N THR A 181 2.65 2.47 15.22
CA THR A 181 2.34 3.03 16.53
C THR A 181 0.82 3.03 16.63
N PRO A 182 0.21 2.26 17.54
CA PRO A 182 -1.21 2.39 17.82
C PRO A 182 -1.46 3.85 18.22
N THR A 183 -2.26 4.58 17.44
CA THR A 183 -2.84 5.82 17.95
C THR A 183 -3.82 5.38 19.03
N SER A 184 -3.70 5.90 20.25
CA SER A 184 -4.67 5.58 21.31
C SER A 184 -6.06 6.01 20.83
N SER A 185 -6.95 5.06 20.60
CA SER A 185 -8.37 5.30 20.35
C SER A 185 -9.18 4.55 21.41
N GLY A 186 -10.14 5.27 22.00
CA GLY A 186 -11.04 4.75 23.03
C GLY A 186 -12.09 3.82 22.42
N ALA A 187 -12.47 2.80 23.18
CA ALA A 187 -13.60 1.96 22.83
C ALA A 187 -14.86 2.83 22.63
N VAL A 188 -15.60 2.60 21.56
CA VAL A 188 -16.84 3.33 21.28
C VAL A 188 -17.94 2.79 22.19
N ALA A 189 -18.65 3.68 22.89
CA ALA A 189 -19.78 3.30 23.72
C ALA A 189 -20.91 2.69 22.85
N PRO A 190 -21.42 1.50 23.20
CA PRO A 190 -22.55 0.89 22.50
C PRO A 190 -23.78 1.79 22.52
N ALA A 191 -24.50 1.85 21.40
CA ALA A 191 -25.77 2.55 21.32
C ALA A 191 -26.79 1.91 22.27
N PRO A 192 -27.68 2.68 22.91
CA PRO A 192 -28.78 2.12 23.70
C PRO A 192 -29.67 1.27 22.78
N LEU A 193 -29.90 0.02 23.17
CA LEU A 193 -30.74 -0.95 22.48
C LEU A 193 -31.89 -1.33 23.40
N ALA A 194 -33.13 -1.02 23.04
CA ALA A 194 -34.30 -1.57 23.72
C ALA A 194 -34.55 -3.03 23.30
N ALA A 195 -35.20 -3.82 24.16
CA ALA A 195 -35.54 -5.21 23.85
C ALA A 195 -36.49 -5.27 22.63
N GLY A 196 -36.09 -5.99 21.59
CA GLY A 196 -36.85 -6.12 20.33
C GLY A 196 -36.65 -5.00 19.32
N GLU A 197 -35.83 -3.99 19.62
CA GLU A 197 -35.51 -2.90 18.71
C GLU A 197 -34.56 -3.37 17.59
N ARG A 198 -34.84 -2.95 16.36
CA ARG A 198 -33.98 -3.23 15.19
C ARG A 198 -33.24 -1.97 14.80
N LEU A 199 -31.95 -1.94 15.07
CA LEU A 199 -31.06 -0.86 14.63
C LEU A 199 -30.35 -1.24 13.33
N ALA A 200 -30.34 -0.29 12.39
CA ALA A 200 -29.53 -0.35 11.19
C ALA A 200 -28.92 1.02 10.95
N ALA A 201 -27.64 1.04 10.59
CA ALA A 201 -26.92 2.27 10.29
C ALA A 201 -26.11 2.09 9.01
N SER A 202 -25.93 3.18 8.26
CA SER A 202 -25.10 3.18 7.07
C SER A 202 -24.27 4.45 6.98
N ALA A 203 -23.00 4.30 6.66
CA ALA A 203 -22.11 5.40 6.37
C ALA A 203 -21.49 5.18 4.98
N THR A 204 -21.25 6.29 4.28
CA THR A 204 -20.60 6.26 2.95
C THR A 204 -19.24 6.91 3.08
N THR A 205 -18.33 6.55 2.18
CA THR A 205 -17.18 7.39 1.86
C THR A 205 -16.97 7.43 0.36
N SER A 206 -16.54 8.58 -0.13
CA SER A 206 -16.13 8.76 -1.51
C SER A 206 -14.63 9.04 -1.57
N ALA A 207 -13.99 8.54 -2.62
CA ALA A 207 -12.57 8.70 -2.86
C ALA A 207 -12.38 9.42 -4.21
N PRO A 208 -12.36 10.77 -4.23
CA PRO A 208 -12.22 11.54 -5.47
C PRO A 208 -11.00 11.13 -6.31
N MET A 209 -9.91 10.71 -5.65
CA MET A 209 -8.72 10.19 -6.32
C MET A 209 -9.01 8.99 -7.22
N PHE A 210 -9.90 8.08 -6.82
CA PHE A 210 -10.26 6.92 -7.65
C PHE A 210 -11.11 7.31 -8.85
N TRP A 211 -11.94 8.37 -8.74
CA TRP A 211 -12.64 8.94 -9.90
C TRP A 211 -11.67 9.56 -10.90
N TRP A 212 -10.69 10.33 -10.42
CA TRP A 212 -9.64 10.90 -11.27
C TRP A 212 -8.78 9.82 -11.93
N LEU A 213 -8.36 8.80 -11.16
CA LEU A 213 -7.57 7.68 -11.69
C LEU A 213 -8.36 6.89 -12.74
N THR A 214 -9.65 6.66 -12.51
CA THR A 214 -10.56 6.04 -13.48
C THR A 214 -10.61 6.85 -14.78
N ALA A 215 -10.83 8.17 -14.68
CA ALA A 215 -10.91 9.05 -15.84
C ALA A 215 -9.58 9.08 -16.61
N ALA A 216 -8.45 9.20 -15.92
CA ALA A 216 -7.12 9.18 -16.52
C ALA A 216 -6.81 7.85 -17.21
N THR A 217 -7.16 6.72 -16.58
CA THR A 217 -6.95 5.38 -17.14
C THR A 217 -7.85 5.13 -18.35
N ALA A 218 -9.10 5.61 -18.32
CA ALA A 218 -10.01 5.53 -19.46
C ALA A 218 -9.51 6.38 -20.64
N ALA A 219 -9.03 7.60 -20.39
CA ALA A 219 -8.43 8.44 -21.41
C ALA A 219 -7.18 7.77 -22.01
N LEU A 220 -6.34 7.17 -21.16
CA LEU A 220 -5.17 6.40 -21.61
C LEU A 220 -5.57 5.20 -22.47
N ALA A 221 -6.67 4.51 -22.14
CA ALA A 221 -7.20 3.42 -22.95
C ALA A 221 -7.53 3.88 -24.38
N VAL A 222 -8.22 5.03 -24.50
CA VAL A 222 -8.56 5.62 -25.80
C VAL A 222 -7.29 5.97 -26.58
N VAL A 223 -6.33 6.65 -25.94
CA VAL A 223 -5.07 7.02 -26.58
C VAL A 223 -4.30 5.77 -27.02
N ALA A 224 -4.20 4.74 -26.18
CA ALA A 224 -3.49 3.51 -26.49
C ALA A 224 -4.12 2.79 -27.69
N VAL A 225 -5.45 2.74 -27.78
CA VAL A 225 -6.16 2.17 -28.94
C VAL A 225 -5.86 3.00 -30.20
N LEU A 226 -6.01 4.33 -30.15
CA LEU A 226 -5.76 5.20 -31.30
C LEU A 226 -4.32 5.06 -31.82
N VAL A 227 -3.34 5.13 -30.92
CA VAL A 227 -1.91 4.98 -31.27
C VAL A 227 -1.63 3.59 -31.85
N SER A 228 -2.17 2.53 -31.24
CA SER A 228 -2.00 1.16 -31.74
C SER A 228 -2.57 1.02 -33.16
N THR A 229 -3.76 1.55 -33.41
CA THR A 229 -4.38 1.50 -34.74
C THR A 229 -3.63 2.35 -35.78
N ALA A 230 -3.16 3.54 -35.41
CA ALA A 230 -2.39 4.40 -36.30
C ALA A 230 -0.99 3.81 -36.60
N GLY A 231 -0.41 3.07 -35.65
CA GLY A 231 0.86 2.37 -35.80
C GLY A 231 0.77 1.03 -36.54
N GLY A 232 -0.40 0.66 -37.07
CA GLY A 232 -0.60 -0.57 -37.84
C GLY A 232 -0.75 -1.84 -37.00
N ALA A 233 -0.96 -1.75 -35.68
CA ALA A 233 -1.23 -2.91 -34.86
C ALA A 233 -2.54 -3.59 -35.28
N SER A 234 -2.60 -4.91 -35.15
CA SER A 234 -3.82 -5.66 -35.47
C SER A 234 -4.99 -5.23 -34.57
N PRO A 235 -6.25 -5.31 -35.05
CA PRO A 235 -7.42 -4.98 -34.24
C PRO A 235 -7.48 -5.75 -32.92
N ALA A 236 -7.01 -7.01 -32.91
CA ALA A 236 -6.93 -7.83 -31.72
C ALA A 236 -5.95 -7.27 -30.67
N THR A 237 -4.80 -6.74 -31.10
CA THR A 237 -3.79 -6.15 -30.21
C THR A 237 -4.30 -4.85 -29.60
N ALA A 238 -4.89 -3.97 -30.42
CA ALA A 238 -5.50 -2.74 -29.95
C ALA A 238 -6.65 -3.02 -28.95
N ALA A 239 -7.50 -4.01 -29.25
CA ALA A 239 -8.57 -4.44 -28.37
C ALA A 239 -8.06 -5.02 -27.05
N LEU A 240 -6.96 -5.79 -27.06
CA LEU A 240 -6.35 -6.32 -25.83
C LEU A 240 -5.83 -5.21 -24.93
N VAL A 241 -5.01 -4.29 -25.47
CA VAL A 241 -4.44 -3.17 -24.70
C VAL A 241 -5.54 -2.25 -24.17
N GLY A 242 -6.48 -1.85 -25.03
CA GLY A 242 -7.63 -1.05 -24.63
C GLY A 242 -8.49 -1.77 -23.59
N GLY A 243 -8.76 -3.06 -23.79
CA GLY A 243 -9.55 -3.88 -22.89
C GLY A 243 -8.96 -3.99 -21.49
N VAL A 244 -7.64 -4.20 -21.37
CA VAL A 244 -6.94 -4.23 -20.07
C VAL A 244 -7.10 -2.90 -19.33
N LEU A 245 -6.93 -1.77 -20.04
CA LEU A 245 -7.07 -0.44 -19.45
C LEU A 245 -8.51 -0.12 -19.06
N VAL A 246 -9.50 -0.56 -19.86
CA VAL A 246 -10.93 -0.45 -19.51
C VAL A 246 -11.24 -1.26 -18.26
N VAL A 247 -10.75 -2.50 -18.15
CA VAL A 247 -10.93 -3.32 -16.94
C VAL A 247 -10.30 -2.63 -15.72
N ALA A 248 -9.10 -2.06 -15.86
CA ALA A 248 -8.46 -1.29 -14.80
C ALA A 248 -9.26 -0.05 -14.39
N ALA A 249 -9.82 0.69 -15.36
CA ALA A 249 -10.69 1.84 -15.09
C ALA A 249 -11.98 1.42 -14.36
N VAL A 250 -12.63 0.34 -14.79
CA VAL A 250 -13.82 -0.20 -14.11
C VAL A 250 -13.49 -0.64 -12.68
N ALA A 251 -12.34 -1.27 -12.45
CA ALA A 251 -11.89 -1.64 -11.11
C ALA A 251 -11.64 -0.40 -10.22
N GLY A 252 -11.05 0.66 -10.79
CA GLY A 252 -10.90 1.96 -10.11
C GLY A 252 -12.24 2.57 -9.72
N ALA A 253 -13.19 2.59 -10.66
CA ALA A 253 -14.54 3.11 -10.45
C ALA A 253 -15.29 2.31 -9.37
N TRP A 254 -15.14 0.99 -9.36
CA TRP A 254 -15.75 0.10 -8.38
C TRP A 254 -15.31 0.44 -6.94
N LEU A 255 -14.07 0.90 -6.75
CA LEU A 255 -13.54 1.33 -5.46
C LEU A 255 -13.72 2.83 -5.19
N ALA A 256 -14.32 3.61 -6.10
CA ALA A 256 -14.38 5.06 -5.94
C ALA A 256 -15.38 5.54 -4.86
N ARG A 257 -16.36 4.69 -4.54
CA ARG A 257 -17.33 4.95 -3.48
C ARG A 257 -17.72 3.64 -2.83
N ILE A 258 -17.66 3.64 -1.50
CA ILE A 258 -17.98 2.50 -0.65
C ILE A 258 -19.04 2.92 0.35
N THR A 259 -20.01 2.03 0.58
CA THR A 259 -21.02 2.16 1.62
C THR A 259 -20.82 1.04 2.63
N ALA A 260 -20.69 1.40 3.90
CA ALA A 260 -20.68 0.47 5.02
C ALA A 260 -22.06 0.50 5.67
N THR A 261 -22.69 -0.66 5.76
CA THR A 261 -24.01 -0.87 6.37
C THR A 261 -23.88 -1.88 7.49
N VAL A 262 -24.45 -1.56 8.65
CA VAL A 262 -24.55 -2.46 9.80
C VAL A 262 -26.03 -2.79 10.00
N ASP A 263 -26.33 -4.07 10.06
CA ASP A 263 -27.66 -4.61 10.38
C ASP A 263 -27.53 -5.81 11.34
N ALA A 264 -28.65 -6.47 11.63
CA ALA A 264 -28.68 -7.67 12.48
C ALA A 264 -27.82 -8.85 11.96
N ARG A 265 -27.34 -8.80 10.71
CA ARG A 265 -26.44 -9.82 10.14
C ARG A 265 -24.96 -9.46 10.33
N GLY A 266 -24.66 -8.21 10.69
CA GLY A 266 -23.32 -7.71 10.94
C GLY A 266 -22.92 -6.55 10.03
N LEU A 267 -21.62 -6.38 9.82
CA LEU A 267 -21.07 -5.33 8.96
C LEU A 267 -21.00 -5.82 7.52
N ARG A 268 -21.60 -5.06 6.61
CA ARG A 268 -21.50 -5.25 5.16
C ARG A 268 -20.92 -3.99 4.52
N VAL A 269 -19.88 -4.18 3.71
CA VAL A 269 -19.22 -3.12 2.94
C VAL A 269 -19.46 -3.39 1.47
N THR A 270 -20.09 -2.46 0.77
CA THR A 270 -20.46 -2.57 -0.65
C THR A 270 -19.89 -1.44 -1.47
N SER A 271 -19.57 -1.71 -2.74
CA SER A 271 -19.33 -0.64 -3.70
C SER A 271 -20.62 0.09 -4.07
N TRP A 272 -20.48 1.21 -4.77
CA TRP A 272 -21.61 1.97 -5.29
C TRP A 272 -22.50 1.19 -6.26
N LEU A 273 -21.99 0.11 -6.87
CA LEU A 273 -22.76 -0.84 -7.70
C LEU A 273 -23.52 -1.90 -6.86
N GLY A 274 -23.51 -1.81 -5.53
CA GLY A 274 -24.16 -2.75 -4.63
C GLY A 274 -23.43 -4.10 -4.46
N ILE A 275 -22.29 -4.26 -5.14
CA ILE A 275 -21.47 -5.47 -5.07
C ILE A 275 -20.76 -5.50 -3.71
N PRO A 276 -20.90 -6.59 -2.92
CA PRO A 276 -20.25 -6.70 -1.62
C PRO A 276 -18.73 -6.83 -1.76
N VAL A 277 -18.00 -5.94 -1.08
CA VAL A 277 -16.54 -5.95 -0.98
C VAL A 277 -16.09 -6.74 0.26
N LYS A 278 -16.81 -6.60 1.38
CA LYS A 278 -16.54 -7.33 2.63
C LYS A 278 -17.82 -7.57 3.41
N ARG A 279 -17.89 -8.72 4.11
CA ARG A 279 -18.91 -9.00 5.12
C ARG A 279 -18.24 -9.54 6.38
N ILE A 280 -18.70 -9.09 7.54
CA ILE A 280 -18.23 -9.56 8.86
C ILE A 280 -19.48 -9.84 9.71
N PRO A 281 -19.78 -11.12 10.01
CA PRO A 281 -20.89 -11.48 10.90
C PRO A 281 -20.71 -10.93 12.32
N LEU A 282 -21.82 -10.69 13.05
CA LEU A 282 -21.76 -10.27 14.46
C LEU A 282 -21.01 -11.30 15.34
N SER A 283 -21.17 -12.58 15.03
CA SER A 283 -20.47 -13.70 15.66
C SER A 283 -18.95 -13.68 15.46
N ASP A 284 -18.44 -12.85 14.55
CA ASP A 284 -17.00 -12.67 14.34
C ASP A 284 -16.46 -11.41 15.02
N VAL A 285 -17.31 -10.50 15.47
CA VAL A 285 -16.89 -9.20 16.05
C VAL A 285 -16.49 -9.37 17.51
N ALA A 286 -15.22 -9.08 17.82
CA ALA A 286 -14.70 -9.06 19.18
C ALA A 286 -14.71 -7.66 19.79
N ALA A 287 -14.33 -6.65 19.01
CA ALA A 287 -14.34 -5.25 19.44
C ALA A 287 -14.52 -4.30 18.25
N VAL A 288 -15.05 -3.12 18.54
CA VAL A 288 -15.27 -2.06 17.55
C VAL A 288 -14.64 -0.77 18.04
N ARG A 289 -13.92 -0.06 17.16
CA ARG A 289 -13.22 1.18 17.46
C ARG A 289 -13.52 2.23 16.38
N SER A 290 -13.49 3.50 16.77
CA SER A 290 -13.45 4.64 15.84
C SER A 290 -12.09 5.30 15.97
N GLU A 291 -11.29 5.29 14.90
CA GLU A 291 -9.94 5.87 14.94
C GLU A 291 -9.61 6.64 13.67
N ASP A 292 -8.70 7.60 13.79
CA ASP A 292 -8.13 8.27 12.64
C ASP A 292 -7.13 7.36 11.92
N LEU A 293 -7.54 6.95 10.74
CA LEU A 293 -6.84 6.02 9.89
C LEU A 293 -5.80 6.79 9.07
N GLU A 294 -4.54 6.52 9.36
CA GLU A 294 -3.43 7.01 8.56
C GLU A 294 -3.12 5.99 7.44
N PRO A 295 -3.25 6.35 6.15
CA PRO A 295 -3.03 5.41 5.05
C PRO A 295 -1.66 4.74 5.12
N THR A 296 -0.64 5.45 5.63
CA THR A 296 0.72 4.91 5.77
C THR A 296 0.84 3.75 6.76
N GLN A 297 -0.06 3.62 7.73
CA GLN A 297 -0.06 2.51 8.69
C GLN A 297 -0.76 1.25 8.15
N TRP A 298 -1.62 1.42 7.14
CA TRP A 298 -2.55 0.42 6.65
C TRP A 298 -2.27 -0.09 5.23
N GLY A 299 -1.10 0.20 4.69
CA GLY A 299 -0.74 -0.29 3.35
C GLY A 299 -1.03 0.70 2.22
N GLY A 300 -1.36 1.96 2.52
CA GLY A 300 -1.62 3.01 1.55
C GLY A 300 -3.11 3.18 1.25
N TRP A 301 -3.40 3.78 0.11
CA TRP A 301 -4.76 4.10 -0.34
C TRP A 301 -5.42 2.90 -1.05
N GLY A 302 -6.74 2.77 -0.97
CA GLY A 302 -7.52 1.71 -1.60
C GLY A 302 -7.75 0.49 -0.73
N PHE A 303 -8.09 -0.64 -1.37
CA PHE A 303 -8.32 -1.90 -0.69
C PHE A 303 -7.01 -2.66 -0.47
N ARG A 304 -6.74 -3.06 0.78
CA ARG A 304 -5.46 -3.62 1.21
C ARG A 304 -5.64 -4.93 1.96
N TRP A 305 -4.87 -5.93 1.55
CA TRP A 305 -4.76 -7.22 2.20
C TRP A 305 -3.36 -7.30 2.83
N LEU A 306 -3.31 -7.34 4.15
CA LEU A 306 -2.09 -7.49 4.92
C LEU A 306 -2.18 -8.77 5.76
N PRO A 307 -1.06 -9.37 6.17
CA PRO A 307 -1.09 -10.48 7.12
C PRO A 307 -1.83 -10.08 8.40
N GLY A 308 -2.94 -10.77 8.68
CA GLY A 308 -3.80 -10.51 9.86
C GLY A 308 -4.69 -9.27 9.77
N ARG A 309 -4.71 -8.55 8.64
CA ARG A 309 -5.46 -7.28 8.53
C ARG A 309 -5.98 -7.01 7.12
N THR A 310 -7.15 -6.40 7.04
CA THR A 310 -7.73 -5.92 5.78
C THR A 310 -8.20 -4.49 5.96
N ALA A 311 -8.01 -3.63 4.97
CA ALA A 311 -8.47 -2.25 5.07
C ALA A 311 -8.97 -1.71 3.74
N TYR A 312 -9.94 -0.82 3.81
CA TYR A 312 -10.28 0.08 2.73
C TYR A 312 -10.00 1.51 3.18
N VAL A 313 -9.02 2.16 2.54
CA VAL A 313 -8.55 3.49 2.90
C VAL A 313 -8.78 4.45 1.74
N ALA A 314 -9.90 5.17 1.78
CA ALA A 314 -10.23 6.21 0.80
C ALA A 314 -9.53 7.54 1.08
N ARG A 315 -9.29 7.83 2.37
CA ARG A 315 -8.72 9.09 2.86
C ARG A 315 -7.99 8.93 4.18
N ARG A 316 -7.14 9.91 4.49
CA ARG A 316 -6.68 10.11 5.86
C ARG A 316 -7.85 10.64 6.71
N GLY A 317 -8.00 10.11 7.92
CA GLY A 317 -8.99 10.59 8.89
C GLY A 317 -9.92 9.49 9.42
N PRO A 318 -11.13 9.85 9.89
CA PRO A 318 -11.97 8.95 10.66
C PRO A 318 -12.31 7.63 9.96
N ALA A 319 -12.31 6.55 10.74
CA ALA A 319 -12.63 5.23 10.26
C ALA A 319 -13.18 4.29 11.33
N LEU A 320 -13.93 3.30 10.85
CA LEU A 320 -14.38 2.18 11.64
C LEU A 320 -13.31 1.08 11.61
N VAL A 321 -12.91 0.60 12.78
CA VAL A 321 -12.03 -0.57 12.93
C VAL A 321 -12.73 -1.66 13.70
N VAL A 322 -12.81 -2.84 13.09
CA VAL A 322 -13.41 -4.05 13.64
C VAL A 322 -12.31 -5.04 13.93
N VAL A 323 -12.20 -5.41 15.21
CA VAL A 323 -11.36 -6.51 15.67
C VAL A 323 -12.21 -7.77 15.63
N ARG A 324 -11.72 -8.79 14.94
CA ARG A 324 -12.40 -10.08 14.84
C ARG A 324 -11.95 -11.01 15.96
N ARG A 325 -12.80 -11.98 16.32
CA ARG A 325 -12.51 -13.00 17.34
C ARG A 325 -11.29 -13.88 17.00
N ASP A 326 -10.95 -14.00 15.72
CA ASP A 326 -9.74 -14.67 15.23
C ASP A 326 -8.45 -13.81 15.31
N GLY A 327 -8.54 -12.63 15.92
CA GLY A 327 -7.43 -11.69 16.07
C GLY A 327 -7.15 -10.84 14.84
N ARG A 328 -7.89 -11.01 13.73
CA ARG A 328 -7.71 -10.20 12.53
C ARG A 328 -8.42 -8.86 12.65
N GLU A 329 -7.87 -7.83 12.00
CA GLU A 329 -8.50 -6.49 11.97
C GLU A 329 -9.07 -6.17 10.58
N PHE A 330 -10.24 -5.53 10.55
CA PHE A 330 -10.77 -4.89 9.36
C PHE A 330 -10.98 -3.40 9.60
N ALA A 331 -10.50 -2.56 8.70
CA ALA A 331 -10.66 -1.11 8.81
C ALA A 331 -11.30 -0.49 7.56
N VAL A 332 -12.15 0.50 7.74
CA VAL A 332 -12.81 1.21 6.63
C VAL A 332 -12.93 2.69 6.96
N THR A 333 -12.35 3.54 6.12
CA THR A 333 -12.49 5.00 6.24
C THR A 333 -13.93 5.41 5.95
N LEU A 334 -14.50 6.26 6.78
CA LEU A 334 -15.88 6.72 6.67
C LEU A 334 -15.95 8.22 6.97
N ASP A 335 -16.99 8.89 6.49
CA ASP A 335 -17.15 10.32 6.76
C ASP A 335 -17.51 10.56 8.24
N ASP A 336 -18.38 9.71 8.79
CA ASP A 336 -18.74 9.68 10.20
C ASP A 336 -18.84 8.21 10.70
N PRO A 337 -17.75 7.64 11.25
CA PRO A 337 -17.71 6.24 11.69
C PRO A 337 -18.37 6.00 13.06
N GLU A 338 -18.56 7.02 13.90
CA GLU A 338 -18.94 6.85 15.30
C GLU A 338 -20.35 6.25 15.48
N PRO A 339 -21.40 6.73 14.80
CA PRO A 339 -22.73 6.14 14.89
C PRO A 339 -22.73 4.68 14.43
N LEU A 340 -22.01 4.39 13.33
CA LEU A 340 -21.91 3.05 12.77
C LEU A 340 -21.15 2.10 13.72
N ALA A 341 -20.08 2.57 14.35
CA ALA A 341 -19.34 1.83 15.38
C ALA A 341 -20.20 1.54 16.61
N SER A 342 -20.93 2.54 17.09
CA SER A 342 -21.80 2.44 18.27
C SER A 342 -22.91 1.41 18.07
N VAL A 343 -23.56 1.41 16.90
CA VAL A 343 -24.58 0.41 16.53
C VAL A 343 -23.96 -0.99 16.40
N LEU A 344 -22.81 -1.13 15.73
CA LEU A 344 -22.15 -2.43 15.58
C LEU A 344 -21.73 -3.03 16.93
N ALA A 345 -21.20 -2.21 17.83
CA ALA A 345 -20.84 -2.63 19.18
C ALA A 345 -22.06 -3.10 19.97
N ALA A 346 -23.18 -2.39 19.86
CA ALA A 346 -24.43 -2.72 20.54
C ALA A 346 -25.00 -4.06 20.03
N LEU A 347 -25.07 -4.24 18.71
CA LEU A 347 -25.56 -5.47 18.09
C LEU A 347 -24.66 -6.69 18.39
N ALA A 348 -23.34 -6.51 18.37
CA ALA A 348 -22.40 -7.59 18.71
C ALA A 348 -22.53 -8.02 20.18
N ALA A 349 -22.79 -7.07 21.09
CA ALA A 349 -23.03 -7.36 22.50
C ALA A 349 -24.40 -8.02 22.77
N ALA A 350 -25.41 -7.73 21.96
CA ALA A 350 -26.71 -8.42 22.02
C ALA A 350 -26.59 -9.88 21.52
N ASP A 351 -25.93 -10.10 20.38
CA ASP A 351 -25.71 -11.43 19.79
C ASP A 351 -24.94 -12.37 20.75
N GLY A 352 -23.92 -11.85 21.42
CA GLY A 352 -23.18 -12.62 22.44
C GLY A 352 -24.00 -12.99 23.68
N ARG A 353 -25.05 -12.21 24.02
CA ARG A 353 -25.96 -12.49 25.14
C ARG A 353 -27.05 -13.51 24.80
N GLU A 354 -27.40 -13.68 23.53
CA GLU A 354 -28.36 -14.68 23.06
C GLU A 354 -27.72 -16.06 22.83
N GLN A 355 -26.40 -16.11 22.59
CA GLN A 355 -25.62 -17.33 22.37
C GLN A 355 -25.09 -18.14 23.59
N PRO A 356 -25.31 -17.82 24.90
CA PRO A 356 -24.75 -18.59 26.02
C PRO A 356 -25.18 -20.07 26.12
N THR A 357 -26.10 -20.55 25.29
CA THR A 357 -26.79 -21.83 25.49
C THR A 357 -26.87 -22.72 24.24
N ARG A 358 -25.87 -22.70 23.35
CA ARG A 358 -25.80 -23.64 22.20
C ARG A 358 -24.56 -24.53 22.13
N ALA A 359 -23.68 -24.48 23.14
CA ALA A 359 -22.61 -25.45 23.30
C ALA A 359 -22.92 -26.35 24.51
N ARG A 360 -23.60 -27.46 24.24
CA ARG A 360 -23.54 -28.68 25.06
C ARG A 360 -23.37 -29.87 24.14
#